data_AF-A0A537W7M3-F1
#
_entry.id   AF-A0A537W7M3-F1
#
_cell.length_a   1.000
_cell.length_b   1.000
_cell.length_c   1.000
_cell.angle_alpha   90.00
_cell.angle_beta   90.00
_cell.angle_gamma   90.00
#
_symmetry.space_group_name_H-M   'P 1'
#
loop_
_entity.id
_entity.type
_entity.pdbx_description
1 polymer ?
#
loop_
_entity_poly.entity_id
_entity_poly.type
_entity_poly.pdbx_seq_one_letter_code
_entity_poly.pdbx_strand_id
1 'polypeptide(L)' 'MLPNVRGLITTDDGASILFELRGRTVFEGDAPGRQNLVGWFEADDERYRWLNDIVCIAEGRIDDEGMRVRAYAGVHELEA' A
#
# COMPACT_ATOMS: atom_id res chain seq x y z
N MET A 1 2.99 -13.34 -10.20
CA MET A 1 3.67 -13.34 -8.88
C MET A 1 2.69 -12.90 -7.80
N LEU A 2 2.88 -13.32 -6.55
CA LEU A 2 2.01 -12.94 -5.41
C LEU A 2 2.82 -12.10 -4.41
N PRO A 3 2.89 -10.77 -4.58
CA PRO A 3 3.58 -9.89 -3.65
C PRO A 3 2.97 -9.96 -2.24
N ASN A 4 3.85 -9.93 -1.26
CA ASN A 4 3.56 -9.71 0.15
C ASN A 4 4.70 -8.83 0.70
N VAL A 5 4.53 -7.53 0.56
CA VAL A 5 5.55 -6.52 0.90
C VAL A 5 5.20 -5.92 2.25
N ARG A 6 6.21 -5.80 3.11
CA ARG A 6 6.13 -5.07 4.37
C ARG A 6 7.24 -4.06 4.44
N GLY A 7 6.99 -2.93 5.06
CA GLY A 7 8.01 -1.92 5.24
C GLY A 7 7.63 -0.88 6.26
N LEU A 8 8.55 0.07 6.43
CA LEU A 8 8.40 1.23 7.28
C LEU A 8 8.53 2.47 6.41
N ILE A 9 7.59 3.39 6.55
CA ILE A 9 7.65 4.74 6.01
C ILE A 9 8.03 5.66 7.16
N THR A 10 9.12 6.42 6.98
CA THR A 10 9.42 7.56 7.84
C THR A 10 8.93 8.81 7.13
N THR A 11 7.98 9.52 7.75
CA THR A 11 7.46 10.77 7.19
C THR A 11 8.45 11.91 7.36
N ASP A 12 8.31 12.97 6.57
CA ASP A 12 9.18 14.15 6.67
C ASP A 12 9.10 14.84 8.04
N ASP A 13 7.98 14.67 8.75
CA ASP A 13 7.74 15.18 10.10
C ASP A 13 8.03 14.15 11.22
N GLY A 14 8.77 13.09 10.87
CA GLY A 14 9.43 12.17 11.79
C GLY A 14 8.59 11.00 12.32
N ALA A 15 7.35 10.83 11.86
CA ALA A 15 6.51 9.70 12.25
C ALA A 15 6.95 8.41 11.55
N SER A 16 6.76 7.28 12.22
CA SER A 16 7.03 5.94 11.73
C SER A 16 5.70 5.23 11.44
N ILE A 17 5.50 4.79 10.20
CA ILE A 17 4.29 4.13 9.73
C ILE A 17 4.68 2.79 9.13
N LEU A 18 4.28 1.70 9.76
CA LEU A 18 4.42 0.36 9.17
C LEU A 18 3.35 0.17 8.11
N PHE A 19 3.67 -0.57 7.06
CA PHE A 19 2.70 -0.94 6.03
C PHE A 19 2.85 -2.40 5.62
N GLU A 20 1.74 -2.98 5.18
CA GLU A 20 1.70 -4.26 4.49
C GLU A 20 0.88 -4.13 3.21
N LEU A 21 1.42 -4.58 2.07
CA LEU A 21 0.73 -4.69 0.79
C LEU A 21 0.77 -6.14 0.30
N ARG A 22 -0.39 -6.74 0.06
CA ARG A 22 -0.53 -8.06 -0.55
C ARG A 22 -1.27 -7.96 -1.87
N GLY A 23 -0.97 -8.86 -2.81
CA GLY A 23 -1.75 -8.90 -4.03
C GLY A 23 -1.23 -9.81 -5.10
N ARG A 24 -1.40 -9.38 -6.36
CA ARG A 24 -1.01 -10.15 -7.54
C ARG A 24 -0.40 -9.25 -8.60
N THR A 25 0.76 -9.66 -9.12
CA THR A 25 1.30 -9.13 -10.36
C THR A 25 0.63 -9.81 -11.55
N VAL A 26 0.06 -9.00 -12.43
CA VAL A 26 -0.52 -9.34 -13.73
C VAL A 26 0.49 -8.95 -14.81
N PHE A 27 0.76 -9.90 -15.71
CA PHE A 27 1.65 -9.72 -16.85
C PHE A 27 0.84 -9.86 -18.14
N GLU A 28 1.06 -8.96 -19.09
CA GLU A 28 0.40 -8.94 -20.40
C GLU A 28 1.47 -8.87 -21.48
N GLY A 29 1.84 -10.02 -22.04
CA GLY A 29 2.95 -10.14 -22.99
C GLY A 29 4.28 -9.66 -22.38
N ASP A 30 5.01 -8.85 -23.15
CA ASP A 30 6.30 -8.27 -22.74
C ASP A 30 6.16 -6.94 -21.99
N ALA A 31 4.93 -6.51 -21.65
CA ALA A 31 4.71 -5.28 -20.92
C ALA A 31 5.19 -5.41 -19.45
N PRO A 32 5.69 -4.31 -18.84
CA PRO A 32 6.03 -4.29 -17.42
C PRO A 32 4.84 -4.73 -16.55
N GLY A 33 5.11 -5.56 -15.54
CA GLY A 33 4.08 -6.12 -14.67
C GLY A 33 3.31 -5.04 -13.91
N ARG A 34 1.97 -5.14 -13.95
CA ARG A 34 1.06 -4.33 -13.13
C ARG A 34 0.64 -5.11 -11.89
N GLN A 35 0.37 -4.44 -10.78
CA GLN A 35 -0.01 -5.09 -9.53
C GLN A 35 -1.35 -4.58 -9.03
N ASN A 36 -2.23 -5.52 -8.71
CA ASN A 36 -3.46 -5.26 -7.94
C ASN A 36 -3.17 -5.64 -6.50
N LEU A 37 -3.21 -4.66 -5.60
CA LEU A 37 -2.79 -4.79 -4.21
C LEU A 37 -3.91 -4.36 -3.26
N VAL A 38 -3.91 -4.96 -2.07
CA VAL A 38 -4.66 -4.52 -0.89
C VAL A 38 -3.69 -4.38 0.27
N GLY A 39 -3.93 -3.44 1.17
CA GLY A 39 -3.00 -3.21 2.26
C GLY A 39 -3.55 -2.47 3.45
N TRP A 40 -2.71 -2.42 4.48
CA TRP A 40 -2.98 -1.81 5.77
C TRP A 40 -1.75 -1.05 6.24
N PHE A 41 -2.01 -0.16 7.20
CA PHE A 41 -1.00 0.63 7.87
C PHE A 41 -1.10 0.42 9.38
N GLU A 42 0.01 0.65 10.07
CA GLU A 42 0.06 0.73 11.52
C GLU A 42 0.89 1.96 11.91
N ALA A 43 0.24 2.86 12.63
CA ALA A 43 0.82 4.11 13.13
C ALA A 43 0.46 4.31 14.60
N ASP A 44 1.47 4.60 15.42
CA ASP A 44 1.27 4.98 16.83
C ASP A 44 1.13 6.50 17.01
N ASP A 45 1.78 7.29 16.14
CA ASP A 45 1.72 8.76 16.17
C ASP A 45 0.30 9.27 15.92
N GLU A 46 -0.20 10.11 16.83
CA GLU A 46 -1.59 10.60 16.83
C GLU A 46 -1.98 11.27 15.51
N ARG A 47 -1.04 11.95 14.82
CA ARG A 47 -1.28 12.61 13.53
C ARG A 47 -1.66 11.64 12.43
N TYR A 48 -1.25 10.38 12.54
CA TYR A 48 -1.38 9.34 11.52
C TYR A 48 -2.22 8.14 11.97
N ARG A 49 -2.75 8.14 13.21
CA ARG A 49 -3.59 7.05 13.73
C ARG A 49 -4.82 6.74 12.87
N TRP A 50 -5.32 7.73 12.12
CA TRP A 50 -6.42 7.54 11.17
C TRP A 50 -6.12 6.49 10.08
N LEU A 51 -4.84 6.21 9.80
CA LEU A 51 -4.44 5.17 8.85
C LEU A 51 -4.75 3.74 9.35
N ASN A 52 -4.86 3.56 10.68
CA ASN A 52 -5.16 2.25 11.27
C ASN A 52 -6.60 1.79 10.96
N ASP A 53 -7.49 2.73 10.64
CA ASP A 53 -8.91 2.47 10.36
C ASP A 53 -9.20 2.27 8.87
N ILE A 54 -8.16 2.27 8.02
CA ILE A 54 -8.31 2.24 6.56
C ILE A 54 -7.78 0.92 5.99
N VAL A 55 -8.59 0.32 5.12
CA VAL A 55 -8.10 -0.66 4.14
C VAL A 55 -7.72 0.09 2.87
N CYS A 56 -6.52 -0.13 2.37
CA CYS A 56 -6.06 0.49 1.13
C CYS A 56 -6.25 -0.47 -0.05
N ILE A 57 -6.78 0.03 -1.17
CA ILE A 57 -6.61 -0.58 -2.49
C ILE A 57 -5.44 0.11 -3.17
N ALA A 58 -4.54 -0.64 -3.78
CA ALA A 58 -3.35 -0.07 -4.39
C ALA A 58 -3.05 -0.67 -5.77
N GLU A 59 -2.51 0.18 -6.65
CA GLU A 59 -2.03 -0.19 -7.97
C GLU A 59 -0.51 -0.02 -8.02
N GLY A 60 0.19 -1.07 -8.39
CA GLY A 60 1.65 -1.06 -8.54
C GLY A 60 2.09 -1.16 -10.00
N ARG A 61 3.20 -0.51 -10.35
CA ARG A 61 3.95 -0.76 -11.57
C ARG A 61 5.42 -0.94 -11.21
N ILE A 62 6.04 -1.95 -11.80
CA ILE A 62 7.47 -2.22 -11.66
C ILE A 62 8.15 -1.78 -12.96
N ASP A 63 9.18 -0.97 -12.86
CA ASP A 63 10.09 -0.61 -13.94
C ASP A 63 11.56 -0.65 -13.45
N ASP A 64 12.49 -0.19 -14.29
CA ASP A 64 13.92 -0.23 -14.00
C ASP A 64 14.33 0.67 -12.81
N GLU A 65 13.50 1.65 -12.43
CA GLU A 65 13.74 2.53 -11.28
C GLU A 65 13.17 1.96 -9.98
N GLY A 66 12.36 0.90 -10.07
CA GLY A 66 11.80 0.17 -8.94
C GLY A 66 10.29 0.03 -9.03
N MET A 67 9.64 -0.01 -7.86
CA MET A 67 8.20 -0.18 -7.73
C MET A 67 7.55 1.15 -7.39
N ARG A 68 6.64 1.62 -8.25
CA ARG A 68 5.76 2.75 -7.93
C ARG A 68 4.39 2.23 -7.56
N VAL A 69 3.91 2.61 -6.38
CA VAL A 69 2.59 2.23 -5.88
C VAL A 69 1.74 3.48 -5.70
N ARG A 70 0.51 3.42 -6.20
CA ARG A 70 -0.54 4.39 -5.88
C ARG A 70 -1.54 3.72 -4.94
N ALA A 71 -1.69 4.27 -3.75
CA ALA A 71 -2.61 3.81 -2.71
C ALA A 71 -3.88 4.67 -2.71
N TYR A 72 -5.03 4.04 -2.56
CA TYR A 72 -6.34 4.67 -2.43
C TYR A 72 -6.98 4.19 -1.13
N ALA A 73 -7.42 5.14 -0.29
CA ALA A 73 -8.12 4.82 0.95
C ALA A 73 -9.49 4.21 0.65
N GLY A 74 -9.74 3.01 1.15
CA GLY A 74 -11.06 2.42 1.25
C GLY A 74 -11.75 2.96 2.49
N VAL A 75 -12.78 3.78 2.30
CA VAL A 75 -13.59 4.33 3.39
C VAL A 75 -14.79 3.40 3.58
N HIS A 76 -14.96 2.91 4.80
CA HIS A 76 -16.04 1.99 5.15
C HIS A 76 -17.27 2.80 5.60
N GLU A 77 -18.44 2.48 5.06
CA GLU A 77 -19.73 3.12 5.44
C GLU A 77 -20.58 2.23 6.36
N LEU A 78 -20.07 1.05 6.74
CA LEU A 78 -20.80 0.13 7.60
C LEU A 78 -20.77 0.67 9.04
N GLU A 79 -21.93 1.06 9.56
CA GLU A 79 -22.07 1.45 10.97
C GLU A 79 -21.84 0.25 11.90
N ALA A 80 -21.21 0.52 13.04
CA ALA A 80 -20.85 -0.48 14.06
C ALA A 80 -22.04 -0.93 14.91
#